data_AF-A0A7V0MHX9-F1
#
_entry.id   AF-A0A7V0MHX9-F1
#
_cell.length_a   1.000
_cell.length_b   1.000
_cell.length_c   1.000
_cell.angle_alpha   90.00
_cell.angle_beta   90.00
_cell.angle_gamma   90.00
#
_symmetry.space_group_name_H-M   'P 1'
#
loop_
_entity.id
_entity.type
_entity.pdbx_description
1 polymer ?
#
loop_
_entity_poly.entity_id
_entity_poly.type
_entity_poly.pdbx_seq_one_letter_code
_entity_poly.pdbx_strand_id
1 'polypeptide(L)'
;MTKVDKTLEKWLKNPPKEAPRGEVLAIIKRFFPGQYETKRGSHIVIRDERLVGLRDYGPDGSFDIPVKGGQKVKGFYLKRLARTIKLLEEMEE
;
A
#
# COMPACT_ATOMS: atom_id res chain seq x y z
N MET A 1 -2.86 -5.20 19.61
CA MET A 1 -2.13 -4.71 18.42
C MET A 1 -1.47 -5.87 17.69
N THR A 2 -1.90 -6.17 16.47
CA THR A 2 -1.36 -7.28 15.67
C THR A 2 0.01 -6.93 15.10
N LYS A 3 0.73 -7.93 14.58
CA LYS A 3 2.03 -7.73 13.91
C LYS A 3 1.91 -6.77 12.71
N VAL A 4 0.78 -6.78 12.01
CA VAL A 4 0.53 -5.92 10.84
C VAL A 4 0.36 -4.46 11.27
N ASP A 5 -0.40 -4.21 12.34
CA ASP A 5 -0.60 -2.85 12.88
C ASP A 5 0.74 -2.20 13.26
N LYS A 6 1.61 -2.96 13.93
CA LYS A 6 2.97 -2.49 14.27
C LYS A 6 3.81 -2.17 13.03
N THR A 7 3.66 -2.93 11.94
CA THR A 7 4.35 -2.66 10.68
C THR A 7 3.82 -1.39 10.01
N LEU A 8 2.51 -1.20 9.98
CA LEU A 8 1.89 0.01 9.43
C LEU A 8 2.29 1.25 10.21
N GLU A 9 2.25 1.20 11.54
CA GLU A 9 2.75 2.30 12.39
C GLU A 9 4.21 2.63 12.11
N LYS A 10 5.07 1.61 11.96
CA LYS A 10 6.48 1.79 11.61
C LYS A 10 6.61 2.50 10.27
N TRP A 11 5.86 2.08 9.25
CA TRP A 11 5.91 2.68 7.92
C TRP A 11 5.38 4.13 7.90
N LEU A 12 4.41 4.46 8.74
CA LEU A 12 3.90 5.82 8.91
C LEU A 12 4.96 6.75 9.53
N LYS A 13 5.55 6.32 10.66
CA LYS A 13 6.46 7.15 11.47
C LYS A 13 7.86 7.21 10.85
N ASN A 14 8.47 6.05 10.62
CA ASN A 14 9.85 5.91 10.14
C ASN A 14 9.97 4.69 9.20
N PRO A 15 9.54 4.83 7.93
CA PRO A 15 9.59 3.73 6.97
C PRO A 15 11.03 3.29 6.73
N PRO A 16 11.31 1.97 6.59
CA PRO A 16 12.62 1.52 6.17
C PRO A 16 12.95 2.04 4.78
N LYS A 17 14.25 2.12 4.44
CA LYS A 17 14.70 2.57 3.11
C LYS A 17 14.03 1.76 2.00
N GLU A 18 13.96 0.44 2.18
CA GLU A 18 13.33 -0.50 1.26
C GLU A 18 12.73 -1.68 2.06
N ALA A 19 11.65 -2.28 1.56
CA ALA A 19 11.09 -3.53 2.08
C ALA A 19 10.93 -4.58 0.97
N PRO A 20 10.99 -5.89 1.27
CA PRO A 20 10.77 -6.94 0.29
C PRO A 20 9.35 -6.91 -0.30
N ARG A 21 9.22 -7.12 -1.62
CA ARG A 21 7.93 -7.19 -2.33
C ARG A 21 6.97 -8.18 -1.68
N GLY A 22 7.47 -9.32 -1.19
CA GLY A 22 6.66 -10.34 -0.54
C GLY A 22 5.97 -9.83 0.74
N GLU A 23 6.68 -9.07 1.57
CA GLU A 23 6.12 -8.46 2.78
C GLU A 23 5.03 -7.42 2.42
N VAL A 24 5.32 -6.58 1.42
CA VAL A 24 4.37 -5.58 0.92
C VAL A 24 3.12 -6.24 0.34
N LEU A 25 3.26 -7.29 -0.45
CA LEU A 25 2.14 -8.04 -1.00
C LEU A 25 1.30 -8.73 0.06
N ALA A 26 1.90 -9.23 1.15
CA ALA A 26 1.15 -9.82 2.25
C ALA A 26 0.23 -8.79 2.93
N ILE A 27 0.69 -7.54 3.07
CA ILE A 27 -0.14 -6.44 3.58
C ILE A 27 -1.21 -6.06 2.56
N ILE A 28 -0.85 -5.88 1.28
CA ILE A 28 -1.83 -5.52 0.25
C ILE A 28 -2.94 -6.57 0.15
N LYS A 29 -2.60 -7.87 0.15
CA LYS A 29 -3.59 -8.96 0.15
C LYS A 29 -4.58 -8.91 1.31
N ARG A 30 -4.14 -8.42 2.48
CA ARG A 30 -4.98 -8.33 3.67
C ARG A 30 -5.97 -7.16 3.60
N PHE A 31 -5.55 -6.01 3.09
CA PHE A 31 -6.37 -4.78 3.10
C PHE A 31 -7.12 -4.52 1.79
N PHE A 32 -6.62 -5.05 0.67
CA PHE A 32 -7.16 -4.89 -0.67
C PHE A 32 -7.42 -6.25 -1.34
N PRO A 33 -8.17 -7.17 -0.72
CA PRO A 33 -8.38 -8.51 -1.27
C PRO A 33 -9.09 -8.42 -2.63
N GLY A 34 -8.47 -8.96 -3.69
CA GLY A 34 -9.02 -8.93 -5.05
C GLY A 34 -8.94 -7.56 -5.75
N GLN A 35 -8.39 -6.54 -5.07
CA GLN A 35 -8.36 -5.15 -5.52
C GLN A 35 -6.96 -4.70 -5.97
N TYR A 36 -6.08 -5.63 -6.34
CA TYR A 36 -4.74 -5.32 -6.81
C TYR A 36 -4.28 -6.22 -7.97
N GLU A 37 -3.42 -5.66 -8.82
CA GLU A 37 -2.76 -6.37 -9.93
C GLU A 37 -1.24 -6.13 -9.87
N THR A 38 -0.44 -7.11 -10.32
CA THR A 38 1.02 -6.93 -10.44
C THR A 38 1.43 -6.88 -11.90
N LYS A 39 1.93 -5.73 -12.38
CA LYS A 39 2.33 -5.54 -13.77
C LYS A 39 3.79 -5.95 -13.97
N ARG A 40 4.02 -7.06 -14.69
CA ARG A 40 5.35 -7.56 -15.13
C ARG A 40 6.45 -7.52 -14.04
N GLY A 41 6.06 -7.60 -12.77
CA GLY A 41 6.95 -7.47 -11.62
C GLY A 41 7.49 -6.07 -11.31
N SER A 42 7.21 -5.03 -12.11
CA SER A 42 7.74 -3.68 -11.90
C SER A 42 6.84 -2.77 -11.08
N HIS A 43 5.53 -3.04 -11.06
CA HIS A 43 4.56 -2.25 -10.30
C HIS A 43 3.50 -3.16 -9.67
N ILE A 44 2.99 -2.74 -8.51
CA ILE A 44 1.76 -3.23 -7.93
C ILE A 44 0.75 -2.10 -8.07
N VAL A 45 -0.37 -2.35 -8.75
CA VAL A 45 -1.44 -1.36 -8.91
C VAL A 45 -2.59 -1.80 -8.03
N ILE A 46 -3.07 -0.89 -7.19
CA ILE A 46 -4.22 -1.09 -6.32
C ILE A 46 -5.37 -0.25 -6.88
N ARG A 47 -6.58 -0.80 -6.86
CA ARG A 47 -7.83 -0.15 -7.26
C ARG A 47 -8.88 -0.42 -6.18
N ASP A 48 -9.26 0.63 -5.46
CA ASP A 48 -10.25 0.53 -4.39
C ASP A 48 -11.28 1.65 -4.54
N GLU A 49 -12.55 1.30 -4.65
CA GLU A 49 -13.65 2.25 -4.83
C GLU A 49 -13.77 3.25 -3.67
N ARG A 50 -13.34 2.85 -2.46
CA ARG A 50 -13.34 3.70 -1.26
C ARG A 50 -12.39 4.89 -1.40
N LEU A 51 -11.43 4.82 -2.33
CA LEU A 51 -10.46 5.88 -2.60
C LEU A 51 -10.93 6.87 -3.69
N VAL A 52 -12.09 6.63 -4.31
CA VAL A 52 -12.62 7.51 -5.36
C VAL A 52 -12.98 8.87 -4.77
N GLY A 53 -12.55 9.94 -5.45
CA GLY A 53 -12.78 11.32 -5.01
C GLY A 53 -11.81 11.81 -3.94
N LEU A 54 -10.93 10.95 -3.41
CA LEU A 54 -9.87 11.35 -2.50
C LEU A 54 -8.69 11.97 -3.27
N ARG A 55 -8.11 13.02 -2.69
CA ARG A 55 -6.89 13.65 -3.21
C ARG A 55 -5.74 12.62 -3.20
N ASP A 56 -4.90 12.65 -4.23
CA ASP A 56 -3.74 11.75 -4.42
C ASP A 56 -4.02 10.34 -4.96
N TYR A 57 -5.26 10.06 -5.39
CA TYR A 57 -5.65 8.81 -6.04
C TYR A 57 -6.22 9.05 -7.44
N GLY A 58 -6.22 8.00 -8.27
CA GLY A 58 -6.81 8.03 -9.61
C GLY A 58 -8.34 8.20 -9.59
N PRO A 59 -8.95 8.50 -10.74
CA PRO A 59 -10.41 8.67 -10.84
C PRO A 59 -11.20 7.40 -10.49
N ASP A 60 -10.56 6.23 -10.62
CA ASP A 60 -11.06 4.91 -10.22
C ASP A 60 -10.56 4.47 -8.82
N GLY A 61 -10.06 5.41 -8.00
CA GLY A 61 -9.47 5.12 -6.70
C GLY A 61 -8.13 4.39 -6.80
N SER A 62 -7.46 4.46 -7.95
CA SER A 62 -6.25 3.70 -8.21
C SER A 62 -4.98 4.39 -7.71
N PHE A 63 -3.98 3.59 -7.34
CA PHE A 63 -2.62 4.06 -7.14
C PHE A 63 -1.60 2.96 -7.39
N ASP A 64 -0.37 3.36 -7.72
CA ASP A 64 0.73 2.47 -8.03
C ASP A 64 1.81 2.45 -6.92
N ILE A 65 2.41 1.28 -6.77
CA ILE A 65 3.58 1.02 -5.93
C ILE A 65 4.67 0.42 -6.82
N PRO A 66 5.67 1.23 -7.23
CA PRO A 66 6.81 0.75 -7.98
C PRO A 66 7.66 -0.24 -7.17
N VAL A 67 8.09 -1.29 -7.86
CA VAL A 67 8.96 -2.34 -7.35
C VAL A 67 10.32 -2.25 -8.03
N LYS A 68 11.34 -1.89 -7.26
CA LYS A 68 12.73 -1.82 -7.71
C LYS A 68 13.29 -3.23 -7.94
N GLY A 69 13.76 -3.47 -9.16
CA GLY A 69 14.37 -4.75 -9.57
C GLY A 69 13.46 -5.96 -9.38
N GLY A 70 12.13 -5.77 -9.35
CA GLY A 70 11.15 -6.83 -9.11
C GLY A 70 11.08 -7.38 -7.68
N GLN A 71 11.91 -6.85 -6.76
CA GLN A 71 12.13 -7.46 -5.46
C GLN A 71 11.83 -6.55 -4.27
N LYS A 72 11.96 -5.22 -4.41
CA LYS A 72 11.90 -4.29 -3.27
C LYS A 72 11.03 -3.08 -3.54
N VAL A 73 10.41 -2.54 -2.50
CA VAL A 73 9.62 -1.29 -2.54
C VAL A 73 10.30 -0.24 -1.68
N LYS A 74 10.41 0.99 -2.19
CA LYS A 74 11.04 2.11 -1.46
C LYS A 74 10.16 2.58 -0.31
N GLY A 75 10.79 3.04 0.77
CA GLY A 75 10.12 3.54 1.98
C GLY A 75 9.08 4.63 1.74
N PHE A 76 9.28 5.49 0.74
CA PHE A 76 8.30 6.48 0.32
C PHE A 76 6.93 5.85 -0.02
N TYR A 77 6.92 4.77 -0.81
CA TYR A 77 5.70 4.06 -1.19
C TYR A 77 5.12 3.23 -0.05
N LEU A 78 5.97 2.71 0.85
CA LEU A 78 5.51 2.04 2.08
C LEU A 78 4.73 3.00 2.97
N LYS A 79 5.23 4.24 3.12
CA LYS A 79 4.56 5.29 3.87
C LYS A 79 3.26 5.73 3.20
N ARG A 80 3.23 5.84 1.87
CA ARG A 80 1.99 6.10 1.12
C ARG A 80 0.96 5.00 1.39
N LEU A 81 1.34 3.73 1.22
CA LEU A 81 0.45 2.58 1.48
C LEU A 81 -0.09 2.58 2.91
N ALA A 82 0.76 2.82 3.91
CA ALA A 82 0.32 2.84 5.31
C ALA A 82 -0.62 4.02 5.60
N ARG A 83 -0.39 5.18 4.98
CA ARG A 83 -1.32 6.34 5.07
C ARG A 83 -2.67 6.02 4.44
N THR A 84 -2.68 5.38 3.28
CA THR A 84 -3.90 4.97 2.61
C THR A 84 -4.71 4.01 3.48
N ILE A 85 -4.07 2.99 4.04
CA ILE A 85 -4.75 2.03 4.93
C ILE A 85 -5.32 2.75 6.15
N LYS A 86 -4.54 3.62 6.78
CA LYS A 86 -5.00 4.35 7.97
C LYS A 86 -6.19 5.26 7.66
N LEU A 87 -6.16 5.95 6.51
CA LEU A 87 -7.25 6.79 6.03
C LEU A 87 -8.53 5.97 5.81
N LEU A 88 -8.43 4.79 5.22
CA LEU A 88 -9.58 3.90 5.03
C LEU A 88 -10.15 3.42 6.36
N GLU A 89 -9.30 3.04 7.31
CA GLU A 89 -9.75 2.67 8.66
C GLU A 89 -10.49 3.82 9.36
N GLU A 90 -10.03 5.07 9.19
CA GLU A 90 -10.70 6.27 9.74
C GLU A 90 -12.02 6.62 9.04
N MET A 91 -12.27 6.13 7.83
CA MET A 91 -13.53 6.33 7.08
C MET A 91 -14.60 5.28 7.41
N GLU A 92 -14.19 4.14 7.97
CA GLU A 92 -15.08 3.04 8.36
C GLU A 92 -15.63 3.19 9.81
N GLU A 93 -15.12 4.17 10.57
CA GLU A 93 -15.61 4.60 11.90
C GLU A 93 -16.65 5.73 11.80
#